data_AF-A0A1Q8RZ22-F1
#
_entry.id   AF-A0A1Q8RZ22-F1
#
_cell.length_a   1.000
_cell.length_b   1.000
_cell.length_c   1.000
_cell.angle_alpha   90.00
_cell.angle_beta   90.00
_cell.angle_gamma   90.00
#
_symmetry.space_group_name_H-M   'P 1'
#
loop_
_entity.id
_entity.type
_entity.pdbx_description
1 polymer ?
#
loop_
_entity_poly.entity_id
_entity_poly.type
_entity_poly.pdbx_seq_one_letter_code
_entity_poly.pdbx_strand_id
1 'polypeptide(L)'
;MVFEMQFINTQTCRPIEGLYVDVWQANATGTYSGVASIDNGNSLLTLEEDSGTGGKKMTGGIVNESWLRGVQQTGQNGVVRFKTIIPGWYDGRATHIHLLAHKPSSIHRLPNNTLISTSSSDHSIRASHVGQLFFDAGLLNLVAKTHPYHENPQRRIQNEDDAVLMLEGDVSDPMLQYVMMGSRIEDGIFGWISIGIDPAVDVEVKSAASWFGNWGQMWKKLWF
;
A
#
# COMPACT_ATOMS: atom_id res chain seq x y z
N MET A 1 -7.63 -9.56 -7.91
CA MET A 1 -8.02 -9.79 -6.50
C MET A 1 -9.08 -8.77 -6.10
N VAL A 2 -10.09 -9.20 -5.34
CA VAL A 2 -10.92 -8.31 -4.51
C VAL A 2 -10.58 -8.66 -3.08
N PHE A 3 -10.43 -7.67 -2.20
CA PHE A 3 -10.26 -7.94 -0.78
C PHE A 3 -11.02 -6.98 0.10
N GLU A 4 -11.33 -7.45 1.30
CA GLU A 4 -12.03 -6.69 2.34
C GLU A 4 -11.17 -6.57 3.60
N MET A 5 -11.22 -5.40 4.21
CA MET A 5 -10.67 -5.17 5.54
C MET A 5 -11.79 -4.74 6.46
N GLN A 6 -11.95 -5.44 7.58
CA GLN A 6 -12.85 -5.05 8.65
C GLN A 6 -12.06 -4.43 9.81
N PHE A 7 -12.44 -3.22 10.21
CA PHE A 7 -11.83 -2.50 11.32
C PHE A 7 -12.68 -2.62 12.59
N ILE A 8 -12.08 -3.14 13.65
CA ILE A 8 -12.70 -3.34 14.96
C ILE A 8 -11.99 -2.48 16.00
N ASN A 9 -12.75 -1.77 16.83
CA ASN A 9 -12.21 -1.02 17.95
C ASN A 9 -11.78 -2.00 19.06
N THR A 10 -10.51 -1.99 19.44
CA THR A 10 -9.95 -2.91 20.45
C THR A 10 -10.48 -2.66 21.87
N GLN A 11 -10.95 -1.45 22.16
CA GLN A 11 -11.52 -1.10 23.46
C GLN A 11 -12.99 -1.54 23.60
N THR A 12 -13.75 -1.53 22.50
CA THR A 12 -15.21 -1.80 22.53
C THR A 12 -15.62 -3.09 21.84
N CYS A 13 -14.72 -3.71 21.09
CA CYS A 13 -14.97 -4.86 20.22
C CYS A 13 -16.10 -4.62 19.19
N ARG A 14 -16.35 -3.36 18.81
CA ARG A 14 -17.36 -2.97 17.82
C ARG A 14 -16.70 -2.55 16.50
N PRO A 15 -17.39 -2.71 15.35
CA PRO A 15 -16.93 -2.15 14.10
C PRO A 15 -16.75 -0.64 14.17
N ILE A 16 -15.74 -0.13 13.45
CA ILE A 16 -15.46 1.31 13.38
C ILE A 16 -16.08 1.88 12.10
N GLU A 17 -17.13 2.66 12.25
CA GLU A 17 -17.76 3.39 11.14
C GLU A 17 -17.02 4.71 10.83
N GLY A 18 -16.96 5.07 9.55
CA GLY A 18 -16.47 6.35 9.08
C GLY A 18 -14.96 6.46 8.94
N LEU A 19 -14.17 5.45 9.31
CA LEU A 19 -12.71 5.44 9.20
C LEU A 19 -12.29 5.55 7.72
N TYR A 20 -11.39 6.46 7.39
CA TYR A 20 -10.78 6.52 6.06
C TYR A 20 -9.60 5.57 6.00
N VAL A 21 -9.59 4.69 5.00
CA VAL A 21 -8.56 3.67 4.81
C VAL A 21 -7.85 3.96 3.50
N ASP A 22 -6.57 4.30 3.58
CA ASP A 22 -5.68 4.58 2.46
C ASP A 22 -4.76 3.37 2.25
N VAL A 23 -4.74 2.83 1.03
CA VAL A 23 -3.90 1.69 0.66
C VAL A 23 -3.04 2.03 -0.55
N TRP A 24 -1.82 1.49 -0.55
CA TRP A 24 -0.93 1.54 -1.70
C TRP A 24 -0.05 0.29 -1.77
N GLN A 25 0.36 -0.06 -2.98
CA GLN A 25 1.19 -1.23 -3.23
C GLN A 25 2.01 -1.06 -4.52
N ALA A 26 2.99 -1.93 -4.70
CA ALA A 26 3.70 -2.07 -5.97
C ALA A 26 2.82 -2.71 -7.05
N ASN A 27 3.17 -2.49 -8.32
CA ASN A 27 2.65 -3.24 -9.46
C ASN A 27 3.19 -4.68 -9.49
N ALA A 28 2.75 -5.47 -10.47
CA ALA A 28 3.11 -6.89 -10.61
C ALA A 28 4.62 -7.16 -10.75
N THR A 29 5.43 -6.15 -11.12
CA THR A 29 6.88 -6.26 -11.28
C THR A 29 7.67 -5.49 -10.22
N GLY A 30 7.01 -5.03 -9.15
CA GLY A 30 7.66 -4.46 -7.97
C GLY A 30 7.93 -2.95 -8.03
N THR A 31 7.28 -2.21 -8.93
CA THR A 31 7.43 -0.73 -8.99
C THR A 31 6.21 -0.04 -8.36
N TYR A 32 6.42 1.03 -7.61
CA TYR A 32 5.39 1.94 -7.10
C TYR A 32 5.13 3.12 -8.02
N SER A 33 3.87 3.53 -8.13
CA SER A 33 3.48 4.80 -8.77
C SER A 33 3.87 5.98 -7.87
N GLY A 34 4.05 7.17 -8.42
CA GLY A 34 4.25 8.42 -7.69
C GLY A 34 5.59 8.57 -6.97
N VAL A 35 6.50 7.60 -7.09
CA VAL A 35 7.76 7.55 -6.33
C VAL A 35 8.95 7.47 -7.29
N ALA A 36 9.73 8.54 -7.36
CA ALA A 36 11.01 8.54 -8.06
C ALA A 36 12.13 8.16 -7.08
N SER A 37 12.36 6.86 -6.84
CA SER A 37 13.52 6.37 -6.07
C SER A 37 14.35 5.37 -6.88
N ILE A 38 15.68 5.37 -6.71
CA ILE A 38 16.55 4.33 -7.28
C ILE A 38 16.20 2.95 -6.71
N ASP A 39 15.66 2.92 -5.49
CA ASP A 39 15.22 1.70 -4.81
C ASP A 39 13.76 1.33 -5.14
N ASN A 40 13.08 2.07 -6.01
CA ASN A 40 11.69 1.79 -6.37
C ASN A 40 11.63 0.68 -7.45
N GLY A 41 11.95 -0.55 -7.06
CA GLY A 41 11.92 -1.72 -7.94
C GLY A 41 12.69 -1.49 -9.25
N ASN A 42 12.00 -1.62 -10.39
CA ASN A 42 12.62 -1.45 -11.71
C ASN A 42 12.66 0.01 -12.21
N SER A 43 12.68 0.99 -11.29
CA SER A 43 12.61 2.42 -11.65
C SER A 43 13.82 2.94 -12.43
N LEU A 44 14.95 2.22 -12.46
CA LEU A 44 16.08 2.56 -13.34
C LEU A 44 15.72 2.53 -14.83
N LEU A 45 14.70 1.77 -15.24
CA LEU A 45 14.17 1.81 -16.61
C LEU A 45 13.25 3.02 -16.88
N THR A 46 12.87 3.76 -15.83
CA THR A 46 12.07 5.00 -15.91
C THR A 46 12.95 6.25 -15.82
N LEU A 47 14.25 6.11 -16.07
CA LEU A 47 15.15 7.25 -16.21
C LEU A 47 14.93 7.90 -17.57
N GLU A 48 14.57 9.18 -17.59
CA GLU A 48 14.57 9.98 -18.82
C GLU A 48 15.79 10.90 -18.84
N GLU A 49 16.24 11.27 -20.04
CA GLU A 49 17.25 12.31 -20.20
C GLU A 49 16.67 13.68 -19.88
N ASP A 50 17.36 14.42 -19.01
CA ASP A 50 17.06 15.82 -18.72
C ASP A 50 17.57 16.69 -19.86
N SER A 51 16.64 17.16 -20.68
CA SER A 51 16.90 18.01 -21.84
C SER A 51 17.57 19.35 -21.51
N GLY A 52 17.60 19.77 -20.24
CA GLY A 52 18.27 20.99 -19.79
C GLY A 52 19.67 20.81 -19.22
N THR A 53 20.03 19.62 -18.73
CA THR A 53 21.31 19.38 -18.02
C THR A 53 22.17 18.27 -18.62
N GLY A 54 21.62 17.45 -19.53
CA GLY A 54 22.29 16.26 -20.06
C GLY A 54 22.47 15.13 -19.03
N GLY A 55 21.92 15.31 -17.82
CA GLY A 55 21.85 14.28 -16.79
C GLY A 55 20.65 13.35 -16.97
N LYS A 56 20.62 12.23 -16.23
CA LYS A 56 19.41 11.41 -16.13
C LYS A 56 18.57 11.92 -14.97
N LYS A 57 17.29 12.21 -15.21
CA LYS A 57 16.33 12.56 -14.15
C LYS A 57 15.35 11.40 -13.99
N MET A 58 15.01 11.09 -12.75
CA MET A 58 13.92 10.16 -12.45
C MET A 58 12.59 10.87 -12.68
N THR A 59 12.22 11.02 -13.95
CA THR A 59 10.97 11.63 -14.42
C THR A 59 10.06 10.68 -15.16
N GLY A 60 10.47 9.43 -15.42
CA GLY A 60 9.85 8.54 -16.42
C GLY A 60 8.44 8.07 -16.11
N GLY A 61 7.48 8.96 -16.27
CA GLY A 61 6.05 8.73 -16.20
C GLY A 61 5.53 8.50 -14.78
N ILE A 62 6.17 7.62 -14.01
CA ILE A 62 5.61 7.10 -12.75
C ILE A 62 5.34 8.18 -11.71
N VAL A 63 6.08 9.28 -11.67
CA VAL A 63 5.89 10.36 -10.68
C VAL A 63 4.54 11.06 -10.81
N ASN A 64 3.93 11.02 -11.99
CA ASN A 64 2.60 11.59 -12.26
C ASN A 64 1.48 10.54 -12.19
N GLU A 65 1.81 9.32 -11.80
CA GLU A 65 0.87 8.20 -11.76
C GLU A 65 0.40 7.89 -10.34
N SER A 66 -0.87 7.48 -10.23
CA SER A 66 -1.52 7.11 -8.97
C SER A 66 -2.17 5.72 -9.00
N TRP A 67 -1.81 4.87 -9.97
CA TRP A 67 -2.29 3.50 -10.03
C TRP A 67 -1.93 2.70 -8.77
N LEU A 68 -2.78 1.72 -8.43
CA LEU A 68 -2.62 0.85 -7.24
C LEU A 68 -2.53 1.63 -5.92
N ARG A 69 -3.19 2.79 -5.86
CA ARG A 69 -3.44 3.58 -4.67
C ARG A 69 -4.94 3.79 -4.54
N GLY A 70 -5.48 3.85 -3.33
CA GLY A 70 -6.91 4.05 -3.17
C GLY A 70 -7.33 4.36 -1.74
N VAL A 71 -8.37 5.19 -1.64
CA VAL A 71 -9.01 5.54 -0.38
C VAL A 71 -10.44 5.03 -0.39
N GLN A 72 -10.83 4.38 0.70
CA GLN A 72 -12.22 4.00 0.99
C GLN A 72 -12.60 4.46 2.39
N GLN A 73 -13.89 4.56 2.66
CA GLN A 73 -14.41 4.88 4.00
C GLN A 73 -15.22 3.69 4.53
N THR A 74 -14.99 3.31 5.79
CA THR A 74 -15.75 2.22 6.41
C THR A 74 -17.21 2.62 6.61
N GLY A 75 -18.12 1.70 6.30
CA GLY A 75 -19.54 1.82 6.67
C GLY A 75 -19.84 1.31 8.08
N GLN A 76 -21.13 1.12 8.40
CA GLN A 76 -21.62 0.64 9.71
C GLN A 76 -21.02 -0.69 10.17
N ASN A 77 -20.65 -1.56 9.23
CA ASN A 77 -20.02 -2.86 9.54
C ASN A 77 -18.49 -2.78 9.71
N GLY A 78 -17.91 -1.58 9.62
CA GLY A 78 -16.46 -1.36 9.71
C GLY A 78 -15.67 -1.89 8.52
N VAL A 79 -16.32 -2.17 7.39
CA VAL A 79 -15.71 -2.82 6.23
C VAL A 79 -15.40 -1.81 5.12
N VAL A 80 -14.22 -1.96 4.50
CA VAL A 80 -13.87 -1.39 3.20
C VAL A 80 -13.54 -2.50 2.21
N ARG A 81 -13.79 -2.25 0.92
CA ARG A 81 -13.51 -3.19 -0.17
C ARG A 81 -12.66 -2.53 -1.24
N PHE A 82 -11.65 -3.26 -1.69
CA PHE A 82 -10.77 -2.85 -2.79
C PHE A 82 -10.73 -3.93 -3.88
N LYS A 83 -10.60 -3.49 -5.13
CA LYS A 83 -10.29 -4.35 -6.28
C LYS A 83 -8.90 -3.97 -6.79
N THR A 84 -7.98 -4.92 -6.75
CA THR A 84 -6.56 -4.70 -7.07
C THR A 84 -5.94 -5.97 -7.65
N ILE A 85 -4.62 -5.97 -7.82
CA ILE A 85 -3.80 -7.15 -8.13
C ILE A 85 -3.02 -7.59 -6.88
N ILE A 86 -2.45 -8.80 -6.91
CA ILE A 86 -1.40 -9.15 -5.93
C ILE A 86 -0.17 -8.28 -6.25
N PRO A 87 0.48 -7.64 -5.27
CA PRO A 87 1.68 -6.86 -5.57
C PRO A 87 2.81 -7.76 -6.07
N GLY A 88 3.64 -7.22 -6.97
CA GLY A 88 4.93 -7.80 -7.28
C GLY A 88 5.92 -7.60 -6.15
N TRP A 89 7.03 -8.32 -6.20
CA TRP A 89 8.14 -8.18 -5.25
C TRP A 89 9.20 -7.21 -5.78
N TYR A 90 9.89 -6.57 -4.84
CA TYR A 90 11.06 -5.73 -5.05
C TYR A 90 12.10 -6.02 -3.97
N ASP A 91 13.32 -5.53 -4.19
CA ASP A 91 14.43 -5.87 -3.31
C ASP A 91 14.21 -5.43 -1.86
N GLY A 92 14.65 -6.28 -0.92
CA GLY A 92 14.65 -6.00 0.51
C GLY A 92 13.34 -6.21 1.27
N ARG A 93 12.21 -6.53 0.61
CA ARG A 93 10.90 -6.70 1.28
C ARG A 93 10.09 -7.91 0.79
N ALA A 94 9.38 -8.58 1.69
CA ALA A 94 8.34 -9.56 1.35
C ALA A 94 7.17 -8.89 0.63
N THR A 95 6.37 -9.63 -0.14
CA THR A 95 5.23 -9.07 -0.88
C THR A 95 4.14 -8.56 0.06
N HIS A 96 3.76 -7.28 -0.06
CA HIS A 96 2.80 -6.64 0.85
C HIS A 96 1.94 -5.56 0.18
N ILE A 97 0.83 -5.21 0.86
CA ILE A 97 0.03 -4.01 0.61
C ILE A 97 0.14 -3.12 1.85
N HIS A 98 0.48 -1.85 1.69
CA HIS A 98 0.47 -0.91 2.81
C HIS A 98 -0.94 -0.41 3.12
N LEU A 99 -1.19 -0.09 4.39
CA LEU A 99 -2.41 0.56 4.81
C LEU A 99 -2.16 1.64 5.88
N LEU A 100 -2.93 2.72 5.76
CA LEU A 100 -3.15 3.69 6.84
C LEU A 100 -4.64 3.77 7.12
N ALA A 101 -4.98 3.87 8.40
CA ALA A 101 -6.33 4.13 8.85
C ALA A 101 -6.39 5.49 9.54
N HIS A 102 -7.30 6.35 9.11
CA HIS A 102 -7.40 7.74 9.54
C HIS A 102 -8.78 8.00 10.15
N LYS A 103 -8.80 8.59 11.35
CA LYS A 103 -10.04 9.12 11.93
C LYS A 103 -10.55 10.30 11.09
N PRO A 104 -11.87 10.43 10.88
CA PRO A 104 -12.44 11.52 10.07
C PRO A 104 -12.03 12.93 10.49
N SER A 105 -11.79 13.16 11.78
CA SER A 105 -11.43 14.47 12.31
C SER A 105 -9.98 14.88 12.04
N SER A 106 -9.11 13.95 11.63
CA SER A 106 -7.70 14.23 11.35
C SER A 106 -7.39 14.44 9.88
N ILE A 107 -8.36 14.21 8.98
CA ILE A 107 -8.17 14.35 7.54
C ILE A 107 -9.24 15.23 6.88
N HIS A 108 -8.85 15.85 5.77
CA HIS A 108 -9.76 16.39 4.78
C HIS A 108 -9.64 15.57 3.49
N ARG A 109 -10.77 15.07 2.99
CA ARG A 109 -10.82 14.40 1.69
C ARG A 109 -10.99 15.42 0.58
N LEU A 110 -10.08 15.39 -0.39
CA LEU A 110 -10.10 16.27 -1.55
C LEU A 110 -11.02 15.72 -2.66
N PRO A 111 -11.46 16.58 -3.61
CA PRO A 111 -12.32 16.15 -4.72
C PRO A 111 -11.72 15.07 -5.63
N ASN A 112 -10.39 14.97 -5.67
CA ASN A 112 -9.64 13.96 -6.43
C ASN A 112 -9.46 12.63 -5.66
N ASN A 113 -10.19 12.43 -4.57
CA ASN A 113 -10.11 11.24 -3.71
C ASN A 113 -8.76 11.03 -3.00
N THR A 114 -7.99 12.09 -2.77
CA THR A 114 -6.82 12.03 -1.85
C THR A 114 -7.14 12.63 -0.49
N LEU A 115 -6.29 12.35 0.49
CA LEU A 115 -6.41 12.82 1.87
C LEU A 115 -5.30 13.81 2.20
N ILE A 116 -5.64 14.85 2.97
CA ILE A 116 -4.68 15.77 3.57
C ILE A 116 -4.92 15.84 5.07
N SER A 117 -3.87 16.10 5.85
CA SER A 117 -4.00 16.36 7.29
C SER A 117 -4.80 17.64 7.54
N THR A 118 -5.64 17.66 8.58
CA THR A 118 -6.31 18.89 9.06
C THR A 118 -5.34 19.82 9.80
N SER A 119 -4.19 19.31 10.23
CA SER A 119 -3.27 20.02 11.15
C SER A 119 -1.84 20.17 10.64
N SER A 120 -1.53 19.66 9.44
CA SER A 120 -0.14 19.60 8.95
C SER A 120 0.00 20.17 7.54
N SER A 121 0.97 21.07 7.36
CA SER A 121 1.31 21.69 6.07
C SER A 121 2.60 21.12 5.46
N ASP A 122 3.16 20.04 6.02
CA ASP A 122 4.51 19.53 5.73
C ASP A 122 4.52 18.11 5.15
N HIS A 123 3.50 17.76 4.36
CA HIS A 123 3.36 16.45 3.73
C HIS A 123 3.24 15.28 4.72
N SER A 124 2.96 15.56 5.99
CA SER A 124 2.55 14.54 6.95
C SER A 124 1.04 14.30 6.92
N ILE A 125 0.67 13.08 7.30
CA ILE A 125 -0.71 12.70 7.56
C ILE A 125 -0.84 12.13 8.96
N ARG A 126 -2.07 12.04 9.45
CA ARG A 126 -2.41 11.63 10.81
C ARG A 126 -3.15 10.31 10.77
N ALA A 127 -2.62 9.27 11.39
CA ALA A 127 -3.17 7.91 11.32
C ALA A 127 -3.45 7.34 12.72
N SER A 128 -4.56 6.63 12.83
CA SER A 128 -4.89 5.80 14.00
C SER A 128 -4.26 4.42 13.90
N HIS A 129 -3.86 4.00 12.71
CA HIS A 129 -3.15 2.75 12.50
C HIS A 129 -2.26 2.82 11.26
N VAL A 130 -1.08 2.22 11.36
CA VAL A 130 -0.11 2.00 10.30
C VAL A 130 0.16 0.51 10.26
N GLY A 131 0.04 -0.10 9.08
CA GLY A 131 0.29 -1.53 8.95
C GLY A 131 0.48 -1.98 7.51
N GLN A 132 0.78 -3.26 7.35
CA GLN A 132 0.95 -3.91 6.07
C GLN A 132 0.19 -5.23 6.05
N LEU A 133 -0.31 -5.60 4.87
CA LEU A 133 -0.95 -6.89 4.63
C LEU A 133 0.02 -7.76 3.87
N PHE A 134 0.26 -8.98 4.36
CA PHE A 134 1.13 -9.96 3.74
C PHE A 134 0.32 -11.14 3.18
N PHE A 135 0.99 -11.97 2.39
CA PHE A 135 0.41 -13.12 1.70
C PHE A 135 1.23 -14.37 2.01
N ASP A 136 0.57 -15.52 2.09
CA ASP A 136 1.26 -16.76 2.41
C ASP A 136 2.10 -17.25 1.21
N ALA A 137 3.10 -18.07 1.49
CA ALA A 137 4.01 -18.58 0.48
C ALA A 137 3.31 -19.41 -0.60
N GLY A 138 2.22 -20.13 -0.26
CA GLY A 138 1.46 -20.95 -1.19
C GLY A 138 0.81 -20.10 -2.28
N LEU A 139 0.11 -19.04 -1.88
CA LEU A 139 -0.47 -18.07 -2.81
C LEU A 139 0.60 -17.40 -3.68
N LEU A 140 1.67 -16.90 -3.07
CA LEU A 140 2.73 -16.22 -3.81
C LEU A 140 3.45 -17.13 -4.81
N ASN A 141 3.60 -18.42 -4.50
CA ASN A 141 4.18 -19.41 -5.41
C ASN A 141 3.28 -19.68 -6.63
N LEU A 142 1.95 -19.54 -6.52
CA LEU A 142 1.04 -19.62 -7.66
C LEU A 142 1.15 -18.37 -8.52
N VAL A 143 1.11 -17.19 -7.89
CA VAL A 143 1.20 -15.89 -8.56
C VAL A 143 2.51 -15.77 -9.37
N ALA A 144 3.63 -16.18 -8.78
CA ALA A 144 4.96 -16.10 -9.42
C ALA A 144 5.08 -16.87 -10.75
N LYS A 145 4.17 -17.81 -11.03
CA LYS A 145 4.15 -18.58 -12.30
C LYS A 145 3.37 -17.90 -13.42
N THR A 146 2.70 -16.79 -13.14
CA THR A 146 1.78 -16.14 -14.10
C THR A 146 2.38 -14.90 -14.74
N HIS A 147 1.90 -14.52 -15.92
CA HIS A 147 2.26 -13.25 -16.55
C HIS A 147 1.53 -12.09 -15.85
N PRO A 148 2.19 -10.94 -15.58
CA PRO A 148 3.60 -10.61 -15.86
C PRO A 148 4.57 -10.94 -14.71
N TYR A 149 4.09 -11.53 -13.61
CA TYR A 149 4.91 -11.77 -12.41
C TYR A 149 6.16 -12.63 -12.68
N HIS A 150 6.05 -13.66 -13.52
CA HIS A 150 7.20 -14.52 -13.86
C HIS A 150 8.28 -13.82 -14.69
N GLU A 151 8.00 -12.63 -15.23
CA GLU A 151 8.98 -11.80 -15.93
C GLU A 151 9.72 -10.84 -14.99
N ASN A 152 9.33 -10.75 -13.71
CA ASN A 152 9.99 -9.89 -12.75
C ASN A 152 11.39 -10.45 -12.39
N PRO A 153 12.49 -9.76 -12.77
CA PRO A 153 13.84 -10.27 -12.59
C PRO A 153 14.36 -10.09 -11.15
N GLN A 154 13.62 -9.36 -10.31
CA GLN A 154 14.05 -9.05 -8.95
C GLN A 154 14.03 -10.30 -8.07
N ARG A 155 14.90 -10.35 -7.06
CA ARG A 155 14.88 -11.41 -6.05
C ARG A 155 13.64 -11.26 -5.16
N ARG A 156 12.88 -12.34 -5.00
CA ARG A 156 11.76 -12.37 -4.03
C ARG A 156 12.29 -12.75 -2.64
N ILE A 157 12.08 -11.87 -1.67
CA ILE A 157 12.34 -12.14 -0.24
C ILE A 157 11.20 -13.00 0.31
N GLN A 158 11.54 -13.99 1.15
CA GLN A 158 10.54 -14.81 1.83
C GLN A 158 9.99 -14.09 3.06
N ASN A 159 8.77 -14.46 3.49
CA ASN A 159 8.14 -13.85 4.65
C ASN A 159 9.00 -13.95 5.92
N GLU A 160 9.65 -15.10 6.13
CA GLU A 160 10.53 -15.35 7.28
C GLU A 160 11.82 -14.51 7.28
N ASP A 161 12.17 -13.92 6.13
CA ASP A 161 13.36 -13.07 5.96
C ASP A 161 13.02 -11.57 5.99
N ASP A 162 11.74 -11.17 6.08
CA ASP A 162 11.32 -9.76 6.09
C ASP A 162 11.26 -9.20 7.51
N ALA A 163 12.11 -8.22 7.79
CA ALA A 163 12.22 -7.60 9.11
C ALA A 163 10.93 -6.88 9.55
N VAL A 164 10.14 -6.35 8.62
CA VAL A 164 8.93 -5.61 8.96
C VAL A 164 7.78 -6.57 9.28
N LEU A 165 7.65 -7.67 8.54
CA LEU A 165 6.73 -8.75 8.89
C LEU A 165 7.08 -9.34 10.25
N MET A 166 8.36 -9.54 10.56
CA MET A 166 8.76 -10.01 11.90
C MET A 166 8.32 -9.05 13.01
N LEU A 167 8.40 -7.74 12.79
CA LEU A 167 7.96 -6.73 13.76
C LEU A 167 6.43 -6.64 13.87
N GLU A 168 5.72 -6.61 12.74
CA GLU A 168 4.25 -6.57 12.74
C GLU A 168 3.65 -7.87 13.30
N GLY A 169 4.28 -9.01 13.00
CA GLY A 169 3.89 -10.35 13.42
C GLY A 169 4.11 -10.65 14.91
N ASP A 170 4.89 -9.82 15.62
CA ASP A 170 5.11 -9.98 17.07
C ASP A 170 3.87 -9.58 17.89
N VAL A 171 3.05 -8.68 17.34
CA VAL A 171 1.89 -8.09 18.04
C VAL A 171 0.57 -8.25 17.30
N SER A 172 0.59 -8.77 16.06
CA SER A 172 -0.59 -8.94 15.22
C SER A 172 -0.43 -10.10 14.23
N ASP A 173 -1.51 -10.48 13.56
CA ASP A 173 -1.46 -11.38 12.40
C ASP A 173 -1.80 -10.57 11.13
N PRO A 174 -0.80 -10.11 10.36
CA PRO A 174 -1.03 -9.32 9.17
C PRO A 174 -1.24 -10.17 7.90
N MET A 175 -1.52 -11.47 8.04
CA MET A 175 -1.67 -12.39 6.91
C MET A 175 -3.08 -12.33 6.31
N LEU A 176 -3.18 -11.90 5.05
CA LEU A 176 -4.46 -11.87 4.33
C LEU A 176 -4.99 -13.28 4.11
N GLN A 177 -6.21 -13.55 4.59
CA GLN A 177 -6.92 -14.79 4.30
C GLN A 177 -7.57 -14.71 2.92
N TYR A 178 -7.73 -15.83 2.22
CA TYR A 178 -8.29 -15.81 0.88
C TYR A 178 -8.98 -17.10 0.45
N VAL A 179 -9.80 -16.98 -0.59
CA VAL A 179 -10.34 -18.07 -1.40
C VAL A 179 -10.12 -17.80 -2.88
N MET A 180 -9.90 -18.87 -3.63
CA MET A 180 -9.83 -18.84 -5.10
C MET A 180 -11.25 -18.78 -5.67
N MET A 181 -11.49 -17.90 -6.65
CA MET A 181 -12.80 -17.74 -7.30
C MET A 181 -13.03 -18.75 -8.44
N GLY A 182 -12.02 -19.56 -8.74
CA GLY A 182 -12.04 -20.60 -9.76
C GLY A 182 -10.92 -21.61 -9.52
N SER A 183 -10.65 -22.45 -10.52
CA SER A 183 -9.60 -23.48 -10.43
C SER A 183 -8.21 -22.92 -10.77
N ARG A 184 -8.13 -21.73 -11.35
CA ARG A 184 -6.87 -21.05 -11.68
C ARG A 184 -6.77 -19.71 -10.95
N ILE A 185 -5.55 -19.24 -10.74
CA ILE A 185 -5.29 -17.96 -10.04
C ILE A 185 -5.80 -16.75 -10.83
N GLU A 186 -5.82 -16.88 -12.16
CA GLU A 186 -6.32 -15.88 -13.09
C GLU A 186 -7.85 -15.72 -13.03
N ASP A 187 -8.57 -16.73 -12.53
CA ASP A 187 -10.02 -16.66 -12.36
C ASP A 187 -10.40 -15.71 -11.20
N GLY A 188 -9.44 -15.37 -10.34
CA GLY A 188 -9.56 -14.35 -9.31
C GLY A 188 -9.43 -14.89 -7.90
N ILE A 189 -9.24 -13.95 -6.98
CA ILE A 189 -9.08 -14.19 -5.54
C ILE A 189 -10.03 -13.25 -4.82
N PHE A 190 -10.74 -13.77 -3.81
CA PHE A 190 -11.40 -12.97 -2.79
C PHE A 190 -10.64 -13.12 -1.47
N GLY A 191 -10.10 -12.01 -0.98
CA GLY A 191 -9.36 -11.95 0.29
C GLY A 191 -10.11 -11.22 1.39
N TRP A 192 -9.80 -11.52 2.65
CA TRP A 192 -10.33 -10.80 3.80
C TRP A 192 -9.34 -10.76 4.97
N ILE A 193 -9.46 -9.74 5.81
CA ILE A 193 -8.76 -9.63 7.09
C ILE A 193 -9.58 -8.78 8.08
N SER A 194 -9.48 -9.10 9.37
CA SER A 194 -10.00 -8.28 10.46
C SER A 194 -8.84 -7.62 11.21
N ILE A 195 -8.89 -6.30 11.35
CA ILE A 195 -7.83 -5.49 11.94
C ILE A 195 -8.39 -4.82 13.19
N GLY A 196 -7.83 -5.18 14.35
CA GLY A 196 -8.12 -4.52 15.62
C GLY A 196 -7.25 -3.27 15.77
N ILE A 197 -7.87 -2.10 15.93
CA ILE A 197 -7.15 -0.84 16.17
C ILE A 197 -7.73 -0.09 17.37
N ASP A 198 -6.93 0.77 17.97
CA ASP A 198 -7.43 1.82 18.86
C ASP A 198 -7.69 3.10 18.03
N PRO A 199 -8.95 3.49 17.77
CA PRO A 199 -9.26 4.68 16.96
C PRO A 199 -8.90 6.00 17.66
N ALA A 200 -8.58 5.99 18.96
CA ALA A 200 -8.10 7.17 19.66
C ALA A 200 -6.62 7.48 19.36
N VAL A 201 -5.85 6.48 18.91
CA VAL A 201 -4.47 6.68 18.46
C VAL A 201 -4.47 7.67 17.30
N ASP A 202 -3.45 8.52 17.30
CA ASP A 202 -3.28 9.56 16.31
C ASP A 202 -1.80 9.93 16.22
N VAL A 203 -1.10 9.25 15.33
CA VAL A 203 0.32 9.43 15.10
C VAL A 203 0.56 10.21 13.82
N GLU A 204 1.60 11.03 13.82
CA GLU A 204 2.06 11.69 12.61
C GLU A 204 2.88 10.71 11.77
N VAL A 205 2.52 10.57 10.50
CA VAL A 205 3.20 9.75 9.51
C VAL A 205 3.77 10.68 8.45
N LYS A 206 5.09 10.67 8.28
CA LYS A 206 5.76 11.40 7.18
C LYS A 206 5.60 10.64 5.88
N SER A 207 5.01 11.27 4.87
CA SER A 207 4.80 10.62 3.57
C SER A 207 6.09 10.62 2.76
N ALA A 208 6.46 9.48 2.16
CA ALA A 208 7.56 9.41 1.19
C ALA A 208 7.23 10.19 -0.11
N ALA A 209 5.95 10.23 -0.48
CA ALA A 209 5.41 11.04 -1.56
C ALA A 209 3.97 11.45 -1.22
N SER A 210 3.52 12.61 -1.71
CA SER A 210 2.14 13.07 -1.52
C SER A 210 1.56 13.58 -2.84
N TRP A 211 0.27 13.32 -3.06
CA TRP A 211 -0.47 13.72 -4.26
C TRP A 211 -1.64 14.65 -3.92
N PHE A 212 -1.57 15.89 -4.40
CA PHE A 212 -2.63 16.90 -4.18
C PHE A 212 -3.30 17.37 -5.48
N GLY A 213 -3.14 16.62 -6.58
CA GLY A 213 -3.62 17.03 -7.91
C GLY A 213 -2.46 17.23 -8.87
N ASN A 214 -2.18 18.47 -9.31
CA ASN A 214 -1.24 18.72 -10.41
C ASN A 214 0.24 18.48 -10.10
N TRP A 215 0.59 18.02 -8.89
CA TRP A 215 1.96 17.69 -8.51
C TRP A 215 2.00 16.58 -7.46
N GLY A 216 2.68 15.47 -7.79
CA GLY A 216 3.24 14.53 -6.83
C GLY A 216 4.69 14.92 -6.54
N GLN A 217 4.98 15.55 -5.41
CA GLN A 217 6.36 15.82 -5.02
C GLN A 217 6.84 14.74 -4.05
N MET A 218 7.88 14.01 -4.46
CA MET A 218 8.61 13.13 -3.56
C MET A 218 9.50 13.99 -2.66
N TRP A 219 9.39 13.79 -1.35
CA TRP A 219 10.26 14.43 -0.38
C TRP A 219 11.18 13.36 0.18
N LYS A 220 12.50 13.63 0.14
CA LYS A 220 13.58 12.68 0.45
C LYS A 220 13.22 11.57 1.46
N LYS A 221 13.35 10.33 0.99
CA LYS A 221 13.53 9.04 1.68
C LYS A 221 13.41 9.07 3.21
N LEU A 222 12.27 8.58 3.72
CA LEU A 222 12.19 8.00 5.06
C LEU A 222 11.57 6.61 4.91
N TRP A 223 12.31 5.61 5.37
CA TRP A 223 11.85 4.23 5.45
C TRP A 223 10.75 4.11 6.50
N PHE A 224 9.76 3.27 6.23
CA PHE A 224 9.03 2.53 7.26
C PHE A 224 9.36 1.05 7.05
#